data_AF-A0A1C3XFD8-F1
#
_entry.id   AF-A0A1C3XFD8-F1
#
_cell.length_a   1.000
_cell.length_b   1.000
_cell.length_c   1.000
_cell.angle_alpha   90.00
_cell.angle_beta   90.00
_cell.angle_gamma   90.00
#
_symmetry.space_group_name_H-M   'P 1'
#
loop_
_entity.id
_entity.type
_entity.pdbx_description
1 polymer ?
#
loop_
_entity_poly.entity_id
_entity_poly.type
_entity_poly.pdbx_seq_one_letter_code
_entity_poly.pdbx_strand_id
1 'polypeptide(L)'
;MSNVINNKDHCRYELAVEGHLATEHYKLDGNVITFEHTDVPKELGGKGVGSKLVQGALDQVRAAGLKLIPQCPFVKAWIEKHPDYSDLVAR
;
A
#
# COMPACT_ATOMS: atom_id res chain seq x y z
N MET A 1 2.92 -4.40 17.25
CA MET A 1 2.99 -3.15 16.47
C MET A 1 3.57 -3.50 15.11
N SER A 2 2.73 -3.76 14.12
CA SER A 2 3.19 -4.06 12.77
C SER A 2 3.37 -2.73 12.05
N ASN A 3 4.56 -2.13 12.14
CA ASN A 3 4.84 -0.87 11.44
C ASN A 3 5.14 -1.16 9.98
N VAL A 4 4.39 -0.50 9.08
CA VAL A 4 4.71 -0.45 7.66
C VAL A 4 5.93 0.44 7.48
N ILE A 5 7.01 -0.09 6.90
CA ILE A 5 8.24 0.63 6.64
C ILE A 5 8.22 1.10 5.19
N ASN A 6 8.44 2.39 4.96
CA ASN A 6 8.60 2.94 3.62
C ASN A 6 10.06 2.85 3.18
N ASN A 7 10.35 1.94 2.26
CA ASN A 7 11.66 1.80 1.65
C ASN A 7 11.73 2.57 0.34
N LYS A 8 12.01 3.88 0.46
CA LYS A 8 12.07 4.81 -0.68
C LYS A 8 13.21 4.52 -1.66
N ASP A 9 14.29 3.87 -1.20
CA ASP A 9 15.42 3.48 -2.05
C ASP A 9 14.99 2.42 -3.08
N HIS A 10 14.10 1.51 -2.64
CA HIS A 10 13.55 0.45 -3.47
C HIS A 10 12.12 0.73 -3.98
N CYS A 11 11.59 1.92 -3.74
CA CYS A 11 10.21 2.29 -4.06
C CYS A 11 9.18 1.24 -3.63
N ARG A 12 9.28 0.76 -2.39
CA ARG A 12 8.33 -0.23 -1.85
C ARG A 12 8.03 -0.01 -0.38
N TYR A 13 6.81 -0.33 0.03
CA TYR A 13 6.43 -0.47 1.43
C TYR A 13 6.62 -1.90 1.89
N GLU A 14 7.10 -2.09 3.10
CA GLU A 14 7.46 -3.38 3.66
C GLU A 14 6.74 -3.58 5.00
N LEU A 15 6.07 -4.72 5.16
CA LEU A 15 5.39 -5.08 6.40
C LEU A 15 5.78 -6.50 6.81
N ALA A 16 6.52 -6.61 7.90
CA ALA A 16 6.86 -7.89 8.51
C ALA A 16 5.76 -8.34 9.49
N VAL A 17 5.19 -9.53 9.26
CA VAL A 17 4.17 -10.15 10.12
C VAL A 17 4.47 -11.63 10.27
N GLU A 18 4.47 -12.14 11.50
CA GLU A 18 4.64 -13.58 11.79
C GLU A 18 5.90 -14.24 11.15
N GLY A 19 6.95 -13.45 10.89
CA GLY A 19 8.19 -13.94 10.25
C GLY A 19 8.15 -13.90 8.71
N HIS A 20 7.05 -13.44 8.12
CA HIS A 20 6.90 -13.24 6.68
C HIS A 20 6.90 -11.76 6.33
N LEU A 21 7.42 -11.44 5.15
CA LEU A 21 7.50 -10.07 4.64
C LEU A 21 6.47 -9.89 3.53
N ALA A 22 5.54 -8.96 3.71
CA ALA A 22 4.69 -8.48 2.64
C ALA A 22 5.28 -7.18 2.09
N THR A 23 5.29 -7.03 0.77
CA THR A 23 5.83 -5.84 0.10
C THR A 23 4.82 -5.25 -0.86
N GLU A 24 4.78 -3.93 -0.94
CA GLU A 24 3.91 -3.19 -1.83
C GLU A 24 4.76 -2.23 -2.64
N HIS A 25 4.88 -2.54 -3.92
CA HIS A 25 5.71 -1.82 -4.87
C HIS A 25 4.93 -0.63 -5.41
N TYR A 26 5.60 0.50 -5.43
CA TYR A 26 5.04 1.73 -5.92
C TYR A 26 6.02 2.46 -6.84
N LYS A 27 5.49 3.41 -7.61
CA LYS A 27 6.27 4.42 -8.33
C LYS A 27 5.90 5.79 -7.84
N LEU A 28 6.90 6.59 -7.50
CA LEU A 28 6.71 8.00 -7.16
C LEU A 28 7.10 8.86 -8.36
N ASP A 29 6.14 9.60 -8.90
CA ASP A 29 6.32 10.57 -9.97
C ASP A 29 5.86 11.95 -9.46
N GLY A 30 6.83 12.79 -9.09
CA GLY A 30 6.56 14.09 -8.47
C GLY A 30 5.72 13.96 -7.19
N ASN A 31 4.46 14.39 -7.26
CA ASN A 31 3.50 14.34 -6.14
C ASN A 31 2.48 13.18 -6.27
N VAL A 32 2.71 12.25 -7.19
CA VAL A 32 1.81 11.14 -7.49
C VAL A 32 2.52 9.82 -7.21
N ILE A 33 1.93 8.97 -6.38
CA ILE A 33 2.39 7.63 -6.07
C ILE A 33 1.48 6.60 -6.73
N THR A 34 2.04 5.69 -7.49
CA THR A 34 1.32 4.65 -8.22
C THR A 34 1.60 3.30 -7.60
N PHE A 35 0.59 2.64 -7.04
CA PHE A 35 0.74 1.29 -6.48
C PHE A 35 0.60 0.28 -7.60
N GLU A 36 1.73 -0.31 -7.98
CA GLU A 36 1.84 -1.19 -9.14
C GLU A 36 1.55 -2.65 -8.78
N HIS A 37 2.11 -3.13 -7.69
CA HIS A 37 2.01 -4.54 -7.32
C HIS A 37 2.13 -4.74 -5.81
N THR A 38 1.28 -5.59 -5.24
CA THR A 38 1.35 -5.98 -3.83
C THR A 38 1.72 -7.45 -3.77
N ASP A 39 2.90 -7.75 -3.25
CA ASP A 39 3.34 -9.11 -2.98
C ASP A 39 3.04 -9.44 -1.51
N VAL A 40 2.10 -10.37 -1.32
CA VAL A 40 1.76 -10.88 0.00
C VAL A 40 2.00 -12.37 -0.01
N PRO A 41 2.89 -12.90 0.85
CA PRO A 41 3.11 -14.33 0.91
C PRO A 41 1.81 -15.05 1.26
N LYS A 42 1.56 -16.19 0.60
CA LYS A 42 0.34 -16.98 0.76
C LYS A 42 0.03 -17.35 2.21
N GLU A 43 1.07 -17.48 3.04
CA GLU A 43 0.99 -17.79 4.47
C GLU A 43 0.35 -16.66 5.29
N LEU A 44 0.45 -15.43 4.79
CA LEU A 44 -0.21 -14.24 5.30
C LEU A 44 -1.55 -13.95 4.58
N GLY A 45 -1.81 -14.65 3.48
CA GLY A 45 -3.07 -14.60 2.74
C GLY A 45 -4.25 -14.98 3.63
N GLY A 46 -5.37 -14.27 3.50
CA GLY A 46 -6.57 -14.52 4.31
C GLY A 46 -6.53 -13.98 5.75
N LYS A 47 -5.37 -13.52 6.25
CA LYS A 47 -5.22 -12.89 7.58
C LYS A 47 -5.39 -11.37 7.58
N GLY A 48 -5.72 -10.78 6.42
CA GLY A 48 -5.86 -9.33 6.27
C GLY A 48 -4.54 -8.55 6.28
N VAL A 49 -3.40 -9.21 6.07
CA VAL A 49 -2.08 -8.53 6.05
C VAL A 49 -1.96 -7.56 4.88
N GLY A 50 -2.36 -7.97 3.67
CA GLY A 50 -2.35 -7.07 2.50
C GLY A 50 -3.15 -5.80 2.75
N SER A 51 -4.31 -5.93 3.40
CA SER A 51 -5.11 -4.77 3.82
C SER A 51 -4.38 -3.87 4.81
N LYS A 52 -3.68 -4.42 5.80
CA LYS A 52 -2.89 -3.63 6.76
C LYS A 52 -1.70 -2.94 6.11
N LEU A 53 -1.02 -3.62 5.18
CA LEU A 53 0.09 -3.05 4.42
C LEU A 53 -0.39 -1.87 3.58
N VAL A 54 -1.42 -2.09 2.75
CA VAL A 54 -2.02 -1.04 1.92
C VAL A 54 -2.51 0.11 2.79
N GLN A 55 -3.25 -0.16 3.86
CA GLN A 55 -3.74 0.89 4.77
C GLN A 55 -2.60 1.73 5.35
N GLY A 56 -1.53 1.10 5.86
CA GLY A 56 -0.40 1.82 6.44
C GLY A 56 0.44 2.57 5.40
N ALA A 57 0.53 2.05 4.17
CA ALA A 57 1.15 2.75 3.05
C ALA A 57 0.32 3.99 2.66
N LEU A 58 -1.00 3.84 2.54
CA LEU A 58 -1.92 4.92 2.20
C LEU A 58 -1.98 6.02 3.27
N ASP A 59 -1.92 5.67 4.55
CA ASP A 59 -1.86 6.63 5.64
C ASP A 59 -0.61 7.52 5.53
N GLN A 60 0.54 6.92 5.20
CA GLN A 60 1.77 7.67 4.94
C GLN A 60 1.68 8.56 3.69
N VAL A 61 1.06 8.05 2.62
CA VAL A 61 0.80 8.82 1.39
C VAL A 61 -0.08 10.04 1.67
N ARG A 62 -1.14 9.85 2.47
CA ARG A 62 -2.04 10.92 2.91
C ARG A 62 -1.31 11.94 3.78
N ALA A 63 -0.56 11.48 4.77
CA ALA A 63 0.24 12.34 5.65
C ALA A 63 1.29 13.15 4.87
N ALA A 64 1.81 12.59 3.77
CA ALA A 64 2.73 13.27 2.86
C ALA A 64 2.03 14.22 1.86
N GLY A 65 0.70 14.22 1.77
CA GLY A 65 -0.03 15.05 0.80
C GLY A 65 0.12 14.59 -0.66
N LEU A 66 0.46 13.33 -0.87
CA LEU A 66 0.65 12.73 -2.18
C LEU A 66 -0.68 12.22 -2.75
N LYS A 67 -0.79 12.18 -4.09
CA LYS A 67 -1.93 11.56 -4.79
C LYS A 67 -1.62 10.11 -5.16
N LEU A 68 -2.58 9.22 -5.01
CA LEU A 68 -2.44 7.80 -5.28
C LEU A 68 -3.01 7.41 -6.65
N ILE A 69 -2.34 6.52 -7.39
CA ILE A 69 -2.92 5.80 -8.53
C ILE A 69 -2.94 4.30 -8.20
N PRO A 70 -4.11 3.69 -7.96
CA PRO A 70 -4.22 2.27 -7.70
C PRO A 70 -4.23 1.48 -9.03
N GLN A 71 -3.06 1.08 -9.51
CA GLN A 71 -2.97 0.20 -10.69
C GLN A 71 -3.18 -1.27 -10.33
N CYS A 72 -2.77 -1.68 -9.13
CA CYS A 72 -3.02 -3.03 -8.65
C CYS A 72 -4.53 -3.26 -8.42
N PRO A 73 -5.14 -4.33 -8.98
CA PRO A 73 -6.56 -4.62 -8.79
C PRO A 73 -6.91 -4.89 -7.32
N PHE A 74 -5.96 -5.41 -6.53
CA PHE A 74 -6.14 -5.60 -5.09
C PHE A 74 -6.34 -4.26 -4.36
N VAL A 75 -5.47 -3.28 -4.64
CA VAL A 75 -5.54 -1.95 -4.03
C VAL A 75 -6.83 -1.26 -4.46
N LYS A 76 -7.21 -1.36 -5.73
CA LYS A 76 -8.47 -0.81 -6.23
C LYS A 76 -9.68 -1.37 -5.47
N ALA A 77 -9.78 -2.70 -5.37
CA ALA A 77 -10.85 -3.35 -4.61
C ALA A 77 -10.83 -3.02 -3.11
N TRP A 78 -9.65 -2.76 -2.54
CA TRP A 78 -9.52 -2.31 -1.15
C TRP A 78 -10.07 -0.88 -0.98
N ILE A 79 -9.71 0.05 -1.87
CA ILE A 79 -10.21 1.44 -1.84
C ILE A 79 -11.72 1.48 -2.03
N GLU A 80 -12.29 0.64 -2.89
CA GLU A 80 -13.74 0.53 -3.06
C GLU A 80 -14.46 0.17 -1.76
N LYS A 81 -13.82 -0.60 -0.87
CA LYS A 81 -14.33 -0.91 0.48
C LYS A 81 -14.03 0.19 1.51
N HIS A 82 -13.08 1.06 1.22
CA HIS A 82 -12.60 2.13 2.10
C HIS A 82 -12.67 3.49 1.40
N PRO A 83 -13.89 4.03 1.17
CA PRO A 83 -14.08 5.25 0.39
C PRO A 83 -13.43 6.49 1.01
N ASP A 84 -13.06 6.46 2.30
CA ASP A 84 -12.30 7.53 2.95
C ASP A 84 -10.94 7.82 2.28
N TYR A 85 -10.37 6.80 1.63
CA TYR A 85 -9.10 6.91 0.90
C TYR A 85 -9.30 7.28 -0.58
N SER A 86 -10.54 7.31 -1.08
CA SER A 86 -10.83 7.67 -2.47
C SER A 86 -10.45 9.12 -2.81
N ASP A 87 -10.36 10.01 -1.82
CA ASP A 87 -9.86 11.38 -2.01
C ASP A 87 -8.38 11.43 -2.44
N LEU A 88 -7.60 10.44 -2.00
CA LEU A 88 -6.20 10.31 -2.38
C LEU A 88 -6.06 9.91 -3.84
N VAL A 89 -7.04 9.19 -4.39
CA VAL A 89 -6.97 8.66 -5.76
C VAL A 89 -6.96 9.79 -6.77
N ALA A 90 -5.84 9.95 -7.49
CA ALA A 90 -5.77 10.78 -8.69
C ALA A 90 -6.67 10.16 -9.77
N ARG A 91 -7.51 11.00 -10.36
CA ARG A 91 -8.36 10.66 -11.51
C ARG A 91 -7.62 10.90 -12.81
#